data_AF-A0A7Y7TKW9-F1
#
_entry.id   AF-A0A7Y7TKW9-F1
#
_cell.length_a   1.000
_cell.length_b   1.000
_cell.length_c   1.000
_cell.angle_alpha   90.00
_cell.angle_beta   90.00
_cell.angle_gamma   90.00
#
_symmetry.space_group_name_H-M   'P 1'
#
loop_
_entity.id
_entity.type
_entity.pdbx_description
1 polymer ?
#
loop_
_entity_poly.entity_id
_entity_poly.type
_entity_poly.pdbx_seq_one_letter_code
_entity_poly.pdbx_strand_id
1 'polypeptide(L)'
;MKIFKADSTAKIVLWAGYGHITREWDGYMMASYVWRFLGRGSQNQPLSIDQTRMVERSDTSIENRYYLLANVDKPTVFVDEKNKSFMTAYNTDAIDIVVFHPRTKYIAKRPDWLYQLDRIPYYIETKKHKMYYPFLAKAYCKGEDITIAVPFDVIQLNDKKEKKPLLLKKGLYILELKNDIQKEVFEIEVK
;
A
#
# COMPACT_ATOMS: atom_id res chain seq x y z
N MET A 1 -20.31 21.07 14.93
CA MET A 1 -20.03 20.53 13.58
C MET A 1 -21.33 19.94 13.02
N LYS A 2 -21.68 20.16 11.73
CA LYS A 2 -23.00 19.74 11.17
C LYS A 2 -23.25 18.23 11.24
N ILE A 3 -22.20 17.42 11.02
CA ILE A 3 -22.28 15.94 11.03
C ILE A 3 -22.75 15.42 12.39
N PHE A 4 -22.14 15.87 13.50
CA PHE A 4 -22.52 15.44 14.84
C PHE A 4 -23.90 15.93 15.31
N LYS A 5 -24.46 16.96 14.65
CA LYS A 5 -25.85 17.38 14.90
C LYS A 5 -26.85 16.46 14.23
N ALA A 6 -26.49 15.87 13.09
CA ALA A 6 -27.33 14.92 12.36
C ALA A 6 -27.21 13.49 12.94
N ASP A 7 -26.02 13.12 13.40
CA ASP A 7 -25.75 11.83 14.04
C ASP A 7 -24.68 12.00 15.13
N SER A 8 -25.09 11.89 16.40
CA SER A 8 -24.19 12.03 17.55
C SER A 8 -23.24 10.84 17.73
N THR A 9 -23.46 9.72 17.03
CA THR A 9 -22.63 8.51 17.09
C THR A 9 -21.63 8.41 15.94
N ALA A 10 -21.69 9.35 14.99
CA ALA A 10 -20.80 9.40 13.84
C ALA A 10 -19.33 9.39 14.29
N LYS A 11 -18.47 8.73 13.49
CA LYS A 11 -17.02 8.74 13.68
C LYS A 11 -16.37 9.43 12.49
N ILE A 12 -15.29 10.20 12.75
CA ILE A 12 -14.48 10.79 11.69
C ILE A 12 -13.14 10.08 11.65
N VAL A 13 -12.71 9.68 10.46
CA VAL A 13 -11.34 9.27 10.19
C VAL A 13 -10.61 10.45 9.55
N LEU A 14 -9.55 10.92 10.21
CA LEU A 14 -8.64 11.91 9.65
C LEU A 14 -7.40 11.18 9.16
N TRP A 15 -7.16 11.20 7.85
CA TRP A 15 -5.97 10.60 7.26
C TRP A 15 -4.85 11.65 7.16
N ALA A 16 -3.69 11.33 7.73
CA ALA A 16 -2.50 12.18 7.74
C ALA A 16 -1.28 11.39 7.29
N GLY A 17 -0.33 12.06 6.64
CA GLY A 17 0.95 11.45 6.27
C GLY A 17 1.93 11.42 7.45
N TYR A 18 2.65 10.31 7.61
CA TYR A 18 3.81 10.17 8.48
C TYR A 18 3.61 10.77 9.89
N GLY A 19 4.50 11.69 10.30
CA GLY A 19 4.52 12.30 11.62
C GLY A 19 3.36 13.25 11.90
N HIS A 20 2.50 13.59 10.93
CA HIS A 20 1.42 14.56 11.13
C HIS A 20 0.33 14.09 12.12
N ILE A 21 0.38 12.83 12.55
CA ILE A 21 -0.45 12.28 13.64
C ILE A 21 0.08 12.58 15.05
N THR A 22 1.29 13.15 15.18
CA THR A 22 1.89 13.48 16.48
C THR A 22 1.25 14.70 17.13
N ARG A 23 1.09 14.64 18.46
CA ARG A 23 0.60 15.74 19.31
C ARG A 23 1.71 16.62 19.90
N GLU A 24 2.95 16.16 19.88
CA GLU A 24 4.06 16.80 20.62
C GLU A 24 4.57 18.09 19.99
N TRP A 25 4.46 18.24 18.66
CA TRP A 25 5.01 19.41 17.96
C TRP A 25 3.92 20.46 17.74
N ASP A 26 3.59 21.16 18.84
CA ASP A 26 2.54 22.18 18.89
C ASP A 26 2.71 23.20 17.75
N GLY A 27 1.70 23.29 16.88
CA GLY A 27 1.66 24.24 15.77
C GLY A 27 2.35 23.80 14.48
N TYR A 28 2.99 22.63 14.43
CA TYR A 28 3.64 22.12 13.21
C TYR A 28 2.94 20.89 12.62
N MET A 29 2.20 20.13 13.43
CA MET A 29 1.62 18.85 13.03
C MET A 29 0.09 18.88 13.07
N MET A 30 -0.56 18.19 12.13
CA MET A 30 -2.02 18.25 11.95
C MET A 30 -2.77 17.81 13.21
N ALA A 31 -2.34 16.70 13.82
CA ALA A 31 -2.94 16.22 15.06
C ALA A 31 -2.82 17.23 16.20
N SER A 32 -1.71 17.98 16.32
CA SER A 32 -1.58 19.04 17.33
C SER A 32 -2.63 20.15 17.17
N TYR A 33 -2.94 20.55 15.93
CA TYR A 33 -3.97 21.55 15.64
C TYR A 33 -5.37 21.05 15.96
N VAL A 34 -5.69 19.81 15.55
CA VAL A 34 -6.99 19.19 15.84
C VAL A 34 -7.18 19.03 17.34
N TRP A 35 -6.14 18.58 18.05
CA TRP A 35 -6.12 18.43 19.51
C TRP A 35 -6.37 19.77 20.23
N ARG A 36 -5.73 20.85 19.76
CA ARG A 36 -5.96 22.20 20.28
C ARG A 36 -7.38 22.69 19.99
N PHE A 37 -7.87 22.48 18.77
CA PHE A 37 -9.19 22.96 18.35
C PHE A 37 -10.33 22.25 19.10
N LEU A 38 -10.18 20.97 19.41
CA LEU A 38 -11.16 20.18 20.16
C LEU A 38 -11.05 20.39 21.69
N GLY A 39 -10.13 21.25 22.14
CA GLY A 39 -9.90 21.57 23.55
C GLY A 39 -9.05 20.51 24.25
N ARG A 40 -7.88 20.91 24.78
CA ARG A 40 -7.01 20.01 25.56
C ARG A 40 -7.79 19.45 26.76
N GLY A 41 -7.75 18.13 26.95
CA GLY A 41 -8.46 17.45 28.03
C GLY A 41 -9.97 17.23 27.83
N SER A 42 -10.52 17.57 26.66
CA SER A 42 -11.91 17.18 26.33
C SER A 42 -12.05 15.66 26.19
N GLN A 43 -13.25 15.13 26.42
CA GLN A 43 -13.55 13.70 26.20
C GLN A 43 -13.52 13.30 24.71
N ASN A 44 -13.40 14.28 23.81
CA ASN A 44 -13.46 14.10 22.35
C ASN A 44 -12.08 14.12 21.70
N GLN A 45 -11.02 13.69 22.42
CA GLN A 45 -9.70 13.65 21.82
C GLN A 45 -9.62 12.64 20.68
N PRO A 46 -9.01 13.00 19.54
CA PRO A 46 -8.84 12.06 18.44
C PRO A 46 -7.83 10.99 18.85
N LEU A 47 -8.22 9.73 18.70
CA LEU A 47 -7.32 8.59 18.81
C LEU A 47 -6.32 8.63 17.64
N SER A 48 -5.02 8.60 17.92
CA SER A 48 -3.96 8.58 16.91
C SER A 48 -3.40 7.17 16.70
N ILE A 49 -3.35 6.73 15.44
CA ILE A 49 -2.93 5.39 15.03
C ILE A 49 -1.80 5.53 14.00
N ASP A 50 -0.60 5.08 14.34
CA ASP A 50 0.55 5.04 13.43
C ASP A 50 0.57 3.73 12.64
N GLN A 51 0.56 3.86 11.31
CA GLN A 51 0.65 2.74 10.35
C GLN A 51 1.90 2.85 9.45
N THR A 52 2.90 3.65 9.83
CA THR A 52 4.04 4.01 8.96
C THR A 52 5.40 3.53 9.47
N ARG A 53 5.51 3.23 10.77
CA ARG A 53 6.81 2.89 11.40
C ARG A 53 7.11 1.40 11.45
N MET A 54 6.09 0.57 11.73
CA MET A 54 6.24 -0.88 11.86
C MET A 54 5.77 -1.60 10.60
N VAL A 55 6.48 -1.30 9.51
CA VAL A 55 6.19 -1.79 8.16
C VAL A 55 7.48 -2.22 7.49
N GLU A 56 7.34 -3.10 6.49
CA GLU A 56 8.41 -3.52 5.61
C GLU A 56 9.02 -2.33 4.85
N ARG A 57 10.34 -2.33 4.67
CA ARG A 57 11.07 -1.32 3.90
C ARG A 57 11.80 -1.98 2.73
N SER A 58 12.34 -1.16 1.83
CA SER A 58 13.12 -1.65 0.68
C SER A 58 14.40 -2.39 1.08
N ASP A 59 14.89 -2.15 2.28
CA ASP A 59 16.08 -2.78 2.87
C ASP A 59 15.81 -3.03 4.36
N THR A 60 16.16 -4.21 4.86
CA THR A 60 15.92 -4.58 6.26
C THR A 60 16.82 -3.81 7.24
N SER A 61 17.96 -3.28 6.79
CA SER A 61 18.88 -2.48 7.62
C SER A 61 18.29 -1.13 8.05
N ILE A 62 17.28 -0.63 7.34
CA ILE A 62 16.55 0.61 7.67
C ILE A 62 15.19 0.36 8.32
N GLU A 63 14.84 -0.90 8.58
CA GLU A 63 13.60 -1.24 9.30
C GLU A 63 13.73 -0.98 10.79
N ASN A 64 12.59 -0.78 11.46
CA ASN A 64 12.58 -0.61 12.91
C ASN A 64 13.04 -1.92 13.59
N ARG A 65 13.97 -1.84 14.55
CA ARG A 65 14.46 -3.02 15.28
C ARG A 65 13.35 -3.86 15.94
N TYR A 66 12.28 -3.22 16.41
CA TYR A 66 11.15 -3.91 17.02
C TYR A 66 10.25 -4.56 15.97
N TYR A 67 10.17 -3.97 14.78
CA TYR A 67 9.49 -4.58 13.64
C TYR A 67 10.20 -5.87 13.21
N LEU A 68 11.53 -5.89 13.20
CA LEU A 68 12.32 -7.10 12.89
C LEU A 68 12.05 -8.27 13.85
N LEU A 69 11.70 -7.98 15.10
CA LEU A 69 11.35 -8.98 16.12
C LEU A 69 9.89 -9.42 16.03
N ALA A 70 9.04 -8.61 15.40
CA ALA A 70 7.62 -8.90 15.26
C ALA A 70 7.40 -9.94 14.15
N ASN A 71 6.84 -11.09 14.50
CA ASN A 71 6.36 -12.07 13.55
C ASN A 71 4.83 -12.08 13.57
N VAL A 72 4.22 -11.27 12.70
CA VAL A 72 2.76 -11.11 12.61
C VAL A 72 2.26 -11.49 11.23
N ASP A 73 1.09 -12.14 11.17
CA ASP A 73 0.44 -12.59 9.93
C ASP A 73 -0.72 -11.69 9.50
N LYS A 74 -1.10 -10.74 10.35
CA LYS A 74 -2.13 -9.72 10.12
C LYS A 74 -1.77 -8.42 10.83
N PRO A 75 -2.36 -7.27 10.45
CA PRO A 75 -2.19 -6.02 11.19
C PRO A 75 -2.47 -6.23 12.68
N THR A 76 -1.48 -5.97 13.52
CA THR A 76 -1.49 -6.33 14.94
C THR A 76 -1.06 -5.15 15.80
N VAL A 77 -1.74 -4.98 16.93
CA VAL A 77 -1.36 -4.03 17.98
C VAL A 77 -0.93 -4.84 19.19
N PHE A 78 0.30 -4.64 19.65
CA PHE A 78 0.78 -5.23 20.90
C PHE A 78 0.41 -4.31 22.06
N VAL A 79 -0.14 -4.88 23.13
CA VAL A 79 -0.51 -4.15 24.34
C VAL A 79 0.11 -4.81 25.57
N ASP A 80 0.32 -4.03 26.63
CA ASP A 80 0.69 -4.55 27.94
C ASP A 80 -0.54 -5.08 28.72
N GLU A 81 -0.32 -5.57 29.94
CA GLU A 81 -1.39 -6.07 30.84
C GLU A 81 -2.45 -5.01 31.20
N LYS A 82 -2.15 -3.73 30.99
CA LYS A 82 -3.06 -2.59 31.22
C LYS A 82 -3.73 -2.12 29.92
N ASN A 83 -3.62 -2.88 28.83
CA ASN A 83 -4.09 -2.54 27.49
C ASN A 83 -3.44 -1.28 26.89
N LYS A 84 -2.26 -0.87 27.36
CA LYS A 84 -1.51 0.23 26.74
C LYS A 84 -0.75 -0.28 25.54
N SER A 85 -0.92 0.35 24.37
CA SER A 85 -0.20 0.00 23.15
C SER A 85 1.31 0.10 23.36
N PHE A 86 2.04 -0.84 22.75
CA PHE A 86 3.48 -0.79 22.64
C PHE A 86 3.92 0.53 22.01
N MET A 87 4.79 1.27 22.70
CA MET A 87 5.39 2.50 22.21
C MET A 87 6.91 2.35 22.18
N THR A 88 7.54 2.92 21.16
CA THR A 88 9.00 3.08 21.15
C THR A 88 9.41 4.34 21.92
N ALA A 89 10.67 4.44 22.33
CA ALA A 89 11.23 5.61 23.01
C ALA A 89 11.08 6.94 22.23
N TYR A 90 10.78 6.88 20.92
CA TYR A 90 10.56 8.05 20.06
C TYR A 90 9.07 8.47 19.96
N ASN A 91 8.19 7.92 20.79
CA ASN A 91 6.73 8.08 20.72
C ASN A 91 6.06 8.19 22.09
N THR A 92 6.82 8.50 23.14
CA THR A 92 6.26 8.55 24.49
C THR A 92 5.36 9.79 24.62
N ASP A 93 4.06 9.59 24.39
CA ASP A 93 2.89 10.47 24.58
C ASP A 93 2.36 11.24 23.34
N ALA A 94 3.06 11.18 22.20
CA ALA A 94 2.59 11.70 20.91
C ALA A 94 1.49 10.91 20.20
N ILE A 95 1.48 9.57 20.37
CA ILE A 95 0.68 8.63 19.57
C ILE A 95 0.04 7.59 20.50
N ASP A 96 -1.23 7.22 20.27
CA ASP A 96 -1.92 6.25 21.12
C ASP A 96 -1.69 4.80 20.71
N ILE A 97 -1.67 4.51 19.40
CA ILE A 97 -1.59 3.15 18.86
C ILE A 97 -0.50 3.07 17.77
N VAL A 98 0.27 1.99 17.79
CA VAL A 98 1.19 1.62 16.70
C VAL A 98 0.77 0.27 16.13
N VAL A 99 0.57 0.21 14.82
CA VAL A 99 0.19 -1.01 14.11
C VAL A 99 1.41 -1.66 13.49
N PHE A 100 1.63 -2.93 13.79
CA PHE A 100 2.61 -3.79 13.14
C PHE A 100 1.95 -4.47 11.94
N HIS A 101 2.47 -4.22 10.75
CA HIS A 101 1.96 -4.83 9.52
C HIS A 101 2.67 -6.16 9.22
N PRO A 102 2.00 -7.15 8.61
CA PRO A 102 2.68 -8.36 8.16
C PRO A 102 3.64 -8.04 7.01
N ARG A 103 4.70 -8.83 6.87
CA ARG A 103 5.57 -8.76 5.68
C ARG A 103 4.80 -9.16 4.42
N THR A 104 5.14 -8.53 3.29
CA THR A 104 4.53 -8.84 2.01
C THR A 104 4.88 -10.27 1.59
N LYS A 105 3.87 -11.10 1.35
CA LYS A 105 4.09 -12.42 0.75
C LYS A 105 4.05 -12.28 -0.76
N TYR A 106 4.75 -13.16 -1.45
CA TYR A 106 4.82 -13.14 -2.90
C TYR A 106 4.31 -14.44 -3.50
N ILE A 107 3.42 -14.33 -4.49
CA ILE A 107 2.91 -15.42 -5.31
C ILE A 107 3.34 -15.13 -6.75
N ALA A 108 4.10 -16.05 -7.36
CA ALA A 108 4.68 -15.89 -8.69
C ALA A 108 5.44 -14.54 -8.89
N LYS A 109 6.24 -14.16 -7.88
CA LYS A 109 7.00 -12.89 -7.82
C LYS A 109 6.13 -11.62 -7.91
N ARG A 110 4.85 -11.71 -7.52
CA ARG A 110 3.94 -10.58 -7.34
C ARG A 110 3.48 -10.54 -5.87
N PRO A 111 3.31 -9.35 -5.27
CA PRO A 111 2.70 -9.25 -3.94
C PRO A 111 1.36 -9.98 -3.88
N ASP A 112 1.14 -10.77 -2.83
CA ASP A 112 -0.05 -11.61 -2.65
C ASP A 112 -1.35 -10.78 -2.52
N TRP A 113 -1.27 -9.60 -1.91
CA TRP A 113 -2.40 -8.68 -1.80
C TRP A 113 -2.96 -8.25 -3.16
N LEU A 114 -2.19 -8.28 -4.25
CA LEU A 114 -2.74 -8.01 -5.59
C LEU A 114 -3.73 -9.09 -6.04
N TYR A 115 -3.57 -10.34 -5.59
CA TYR A 115 -4.51 -11.44 -5.89
C TYR A 115 -5.81 -11.31 -5.10
N GLN A 116 -5.84 -10.49 -4.06
CA GLN A 116 -7.04 -10.22 -3.25
C GLN A 116 -7.94 -9.14 -3.91
N LEU A 117 -7.46 -8.48 -4.98
CA LEU A 117 -8.12 -7.36 -5.63
C LEU A 117 -8.92 -7.75 -6.88
N ASP A 118 -9.80 -8.77 -6.82
CA ASP A 118 -10.62 -9.24 -7.97
C ASP A 118 -9.84 -9.30 -9.29
N ARG A 119 -8.61 -9.80 -9.23
CA ARG A 119 -7.66 -9.89 -10.35
C ARG A 119 -7.28 -11.34 -10.55
N ILE A 120 -7.10 -11.71 -11.81
CA ILE A 120 -6.66 -13.03 -12.21
C ILE A 120 -5.30 -12.97 -12.93
N PRO A 121 -4.45 -14.00 -12.74
CA PRO A 121 -3.14 -14.04 -13.38
C PRO A 121 -3.25 -14.31 -14.87
N TYR A 122 -2.72 -13.38 -15.66
CA TYR A 122 -2.50 -13.54 -17.10
C TYR A 122 -1.01 -13.73 -17.39
N TYR A 123 -0.66 -14.90 -17.93
CA TYR A 123 0.71 -15.23 -18.31
C TYR A 123 0.94 -14.92 -19.78
N ILE A 124 1.95 -14.12 -20.07
CA ILE A 124 2.34 -13.80 -21.44
C ILE A 124 2.99 -15.03 -22.07
N GLU A 125 2.48 -15.46 -23.22
CA GLU A 125 3.04 -16.55 -24.01
C GLU A 125 4.31 -16.10 -24.74
N THR A 126 5.41 -15.91 -24.01
CA THR A 126 6.65 -15.31 -24.54
C THR A 126 7.23 -16.01 -25.78
N LYS A 127 6.96 -17.30 -25.97
CA LYS A 127 7.38 -18.05 -27.17
C LYS A 127 6.73 -17.58 -28.47
N LYS A 128 5.56 -16.93 -28.40
CA LYS A 128 4.84 -16.38 -29.56
C LYS A 128 5.39 -15.02 -30.00
N HIS A 129 6.23 -14.39 -29.17
CA HIS A 129 6.72 -13.03 -29.38
C HIS A 129 8.24 -13.04 -29.54
N LYS A 130 8.75 -12.32 -30.53
CA LYS A 130 10.21 -12.23 -30.81
C LYS A 130 10.84 -11.07 -30.05
N MET A 131 10.61 -10.99 -28.74
CA MET A 131 11.13 -9.94 -27.87
C MET A 131 12.47 -10.34 -27.25
N TYR A 132 13.45 -9.43 -27.28
CA TYR A 132 14.67 -9.54 -26.49
C TYR A 132 14.42 -9.20 -25.03
N TYR A 133 15.12 -9.89 -24.14
CA TYR A 133 15.06 -9.65 -22.71
C TYR A 133 16.17 -8.69 -22.26
N PRO A 134 15.96 -7.91 -21.17
CA PRO A 134 14.70 -7.75 -20.45
C PRO A 134 13.69 -6.92 -21.25
N PHE A 135 12.40 -7.11 -20.97
CA PHE A 135 11.34 -6.23 -21.51
C PHE A 135 10.24 -5.97 -20.48
N LEU A 136 9.58 -4.83 -20.63
CA LEU A 136 8.37 -4.47 -19.91
C LEU A 136 7.14 -4.97 -20.67
N ALA A 137 6.17 -5.49 -19.94
CA ALA A 137 4.84 -5.75 -20.43
C ALA A 137 3.85 -4.89 -19.66
N LYS A 138 3.03 -4.12 -20.39
CA LYS A 138 2.06 -3.18 -19.85
C LYS A 138 0.68 -3.49 -20.40
N ALA A 139 -0.30 -3.67 -19.54
CA ALA A 139 -1.68 -3.87 -19.95
C ALA A 139 -2.48 -2.58 -19.78
N TYR A 140 -3.19 -2.16 -20.82
CA TYR A 140 -4.09 -1.00 -20.83
C TYR A 140 -5.51 -1.49 -21.09
N CYS A 141 -6.53 -0.87 -20.49
CA CYS A 141 -7.90 -1.27 -20.76
C CYS A 141 -8.23 -0.94 -22.23
N LYS A 142 -8.98 -1.82 -22.91
CA LYS A 142 -9.37 -1.56 -24.30
C LYS A 142 -10.16 -0.25 -24.41
N GLY A 143 -9.79 0.59 -25.38
CA GLY A 143 -10.37 1.91 -25.60
C GLY A 143 -9.59 3.07 -24.99
N GLU A 144 -8.58 2.80 -24.14
CA GLU A 144 -7.67 3.83 -23.63
C GLU A 144 -6.58 4.19 -24.67
N ASP A 145 -6.16 5.46 -24.68
CA ASP A 145 -4.99 5.90 -25.44
C ASP A 145 -3.71 5.51 -24.68
N ILE A 146 -3.03 4.47 -25.18
CA ILE A 146 -1.84 3.90 -24.55
C ILE A 146 -0.64 4.86 -24.47
N THR A 147 -0.67 6.01 -25.17
CA THR A 147 0.41 7.00 -25.12
C THR A 147 0.35 7.89 -23.87
N ILE A 148 -0.83 8.02 -23.28
CA ILE A 148 -1.08 8.87 -22.10
C ILE A 148 -1.69 8.11 -20.92
N ALA A 149 -2.35 6.97 -21.18
CA ALA A 149 -3.01 6.18 -20.15
C ALA A 149 -1.99 5.59 -19.16
N VAL A 150 -2.42 5.46 -17.91
CA VAL A 150 -1.67 4.70 -16.91
C VAL A 150 -2.00 3.22 -17.12
N PRO A 151 -1.01 2.34 -17.33
CA PRO A 151 -1.28 0.91 -17.44
C PRO A 151 -2.01 0.38 -16.21
N PHE A 152 -2.98 -0.49 -16.44
CA PHE A 152 -3.68 -1.20 -15.37
C PHE A 152 -2.71 -2.06 -14.54
N ASP A 153 -1.76 -2.71 -15.21
CA ASP A 153 -0.68 -3.44 -14.58
C ASP A 153 0.59 -3.47 -15.45
N VAL A 154 1.75 -3.60 -14.79
CA VAL A 154 3.07 -3.63 -15.43
C VAL A 154 3.94 -4.70 -14.80
N ILE A 155 4.65 -5.45 -15.64
CA ILE A 155 5.71 -6.36 -15.22
C ILE A 155 6.97 -6.20 -16.06
N GLN A 156 8.12 -6.53 -15.46
CA GLN A 156 9.35 -6.80 -16.18
C GLN A 156 9.62 -8.30 -16.18
N LEU A 157 9.92 -8.83 -17.37
CA LEU A 157 10.46 -10.17 -17.56
C LEU A 157 11.94 -10.04 -17.93
N ASN A 158 12.81 -10.66 -17.13
CA ASN A 158 14.27 -10.55 -17.31
C ASN A 158 14.85 -11.64 -18.19
N ASP A 159 14.15 -12.78 -18.32
CA ASP A 159 14.56 -13.89 -19.16
C ASP A 159 13.36 -14.78 -19.52
N LYS A 160 13.61 -15.74 -20.43
CA LYS A 160 12.62 -16.70 -20.94
C LYS A 160 12.05 -17.69 -19.93
N LYS A 161 12.71 -17.89 -18.79
CA LYS A 161 12.28 -18.78 -17.72
C LYS A 161 11.38 -18.06 -16.72
N GLU A 162 11.44 -16.73 -16.65
CA GLU A 162 10.62 -15.94 -15.73
C GLU A 162 9.14 -16.04 -16.09
N LYS A 163 8.34 -16.57 -15.16
CA LYS A 163 6.88 -16.69 -15.26
C LYS A 163 6.20 -15.76 -14.26
N LYS A 164 6.30 -14.46 -14.51
CA LYS A 164 5.60 -13.43 -13.74
C LYS A 164 4.30 -13.07 -14.47
N PRO A 165 3.12 -13.21 -13.85
CA PRO A 165 1.87 -12.85 -14.51
C PRO A 165 1.60 -11.35 -14.40
N LEU A 166 0.82 -10.81 -15.34
CA LEU A 166 0.03 -9.60 -15.13
C LEU A 166 -1.20 -9.98 -14.28
N LEU A 167 -1.61 -9.12 -13.35
CA LEU A 167 -2.79 -9.31 -12.51
C LEU A 167 -3.89 -8.36 -12.95
N LEU A 168 -4.81 -8.87 -13.76
CA LEU A 168 -5.81 -8.12 -14.52
C LEU A 168 -7.22 -8.51 -14.10
N LYS A 169 -8.20 -7.62 -14.28
CA LYS A 169 -9.61 -8.00 -14.18
C LYS A 169 -10.03 -8.76 -15.43
N LYS A 170 -11.19 -9.41 -15.39
CA LYS A 170 -11.81 -9.93 -16.62
C LYS A 170 -12.14 -8.79 -17.57
N GLY A 171 -11.83 -8.96 -18.85
CA GLY A 171 -12.06 -7.92 -19.86
C GLY A 171 -11.07 -7.95 -21.02
N LEU A 172 -11.17 -6.94 -21.87
CA LEU A 172 -10.32 -6.75 -23.04
C LEU A 172 -9.25 -5.70 -22.74
N TYR A 173 -8.02 -6.00 -23.14
CA TYR A 173 -6.85 -5.15 -22.91
C TYR A 173 -6.02 -4.99 -24.18
N ILE A 174 -5.29 -3.89 -24.25
CA ILE A 174 -4.15 -3.70 -25.14
C ILE A 174 -2.89 -4.02 -24.35
N LEU A 175 -2.10 -4.99 -24.82
CA LEU A 175 -0.82 -5.36 -24.23
C LEU A 175 0.31 -4.73 -25.05
N GLU A 176 1.12 -3.88 -24.41
CA GLU A 176 2.38 -3.35 -24.96
C GLU A 176 3.55 -4.13 -24.36
N LEU A 177 4.32 -4.82 -25.20
CA LEU A 177 5.64 -5.34 -24.87
C LEU A 177 6.68 -4.34 -25.38
N LYS A 178 7.59 -3.89 -24.52
CA LYS A 178 8.58 -2.87 -24.88
C LYS A 178 9.92 -3.08 -24.18
N ASN A 179 10.99 -2.97 -24.95
CA ASN A 179 12.35 -2.69 -24.47
C ASN A 179 12.93 -1.52 -25.27
N ASP A 180 14.24 -1.28 -25.18
CA ASP A 180 14.89 -0.15 -25.87
C ASP A 180 15.00 -0.33 -27.40
N ILE A 181 14.85 -1.56 -27.89
CA ILE A 181 15.08 -1.93 -29.31
C ILE A 181 13.76 -2.25 -30.01
N GLN A 182 12.80 -2.82 -29.29
CA GLN A 182 11.60 -3.46 -29.84
C GLN A 182 10.36 -3.02 -29.07
N LYS A 183 9.28 -2.91 -29.82
CA LYS A 183 7.93 -2.71 -29.31
C LYS A 183 6.96 -3.60 -30.07
N GLU A 184 6.08 -4.28 -29.35
CA GLU A 184 4.99 -5.08 -29.90
C GLU A 184 3.70 -4.70 -29.15
N VAL A 185 2.61 -4.53 -29.88
CA VAL A 185 1.30 -4.14 -29.32
C VAL A 185 0.23 -5.04 -29.90
N PHE A 186 -0.59 -5.64 -29.06
CA PHE A 186 -1.66 -6.53 -29.48
C PHE A 186 -2.80 -6.59 -28.46
N GLU A 187 -3.99 -7.01 -28.90
CA GLU A 187 -5.13 -7.19 -28.01
C GLU A 187 -5.09 -8.55 -27.28
N ILE A 188 -5.59 -8.57 -26.05
CA ILE A 188 -5.79 -9.79 -25.27
C ILE A 188 -7.17 -9.78 -24.61
N GLU A 189 -7.72 -10.98 -24.37
CA GLU A 189 -8.93 -11.18 -23.58
C GLU A 189 -8.58 -11.97 -22.32
N VAL A 190 -9.03 -11.46 -21.17
CA VAL A 190 -8.84 -12.04 -19.85
C VAL A 190 -10.20 -12.59 -19.37
N LYS A 191 -10.31 -13.91 -19.22
CA LYS A 191 -11.57 -14.65 -18.99
C LYS A 191 -11.79 -15.08 -17.54
#